data_AF-A0A6M0K2V7-F1
#
_entry.id   AF-A0A6M0K2V7-F1
#
_cell.length_a   1.000
_cell.length_b   1.000
_cell.length_c   1.000
_cell.angle_alpha   90.00
_cell.angle_beta   90.00
_cell.angle_gamma   90.00
#
_symmetry.space_group_name_H-M   'P 1'
#
loop_
_entity.id
_entity.type
_entity.pdbx_description
1 polymer ?
#
loop_
_entity_poly.entity_id
_entity_poly.type
_entity_poly.pdbx_seq_one_letter_code
_entity_poly.pdbx_strand_id
1 'polypeptide(L)'
;MTQRRRRVRCAYREACALELAALKPGNVHQEAGGHGMTVDDFLLSADASAWPLTDPDIGLGERLYRSVSATRSAVGRNTNLGILLLCGPLAQAVVDPRLSGSLRQRLKQVLERCDRRDTQGLFEAIRLAAPAGLGSAETHDVAGPVSATPLEAMAQAAQRDQIAYQYVGGFADLFERGQRLLDALEHRWSDPVWATAGLFMDFLARVPDSHIARKLGPEVARSVLERAAPLTKALLGASRPEGCRAELQRFDRALKAEGINPGTSADLTVASLFIRRLEPVCAELEATAGACRYSPSLAGGHAPRAIL
;
A
#
# COMPACT_ATOMS: atom_id res chain seq x y z
N MET A 1 21.55 0.51 11.50
CA MET A 1 20.18 0.74 10.96
C MET A 1 19.49 1.78 11.84
N THR A 2 18.97 2.87 11.28
CA THR A 2 18.27 3.91 12.07
C THR A 2 16.97 3.36 12.70
N GLN A 3 16.58 3.88 13.86
CA GLN A 3 15.32 3.50 14.54
C GLN A 3 14.10 3.71 13.63
N ARG A 4 14.10 4.83 12.88
CA ARG A 4 13.10 5.16 11.85
C ARG A 4 12.97 4.05 10.79
N ARG A 5 14.07 3.63 10.18
CA ARG A 5 14.08 2.55 9.17
C ARG A 5 13.51 1.25 9.73
N ARG A 6 13.90 0.88 10.96
CA ARG A 6 13.38 -0.33 11.63
C ARG A 6 11.86 -0.29 11.80
N ARG A 7 11.31 0.84 12.23
CA ARG A 7 9.87 0.99 12.48
C ARG A 7 9.05 0.90 11.19
N VAL A 8 9.46 1.60 10.12
CA VAL A 8 8.81 1.52 8.80
C VAL A 8 8.83 0.07 8.29
N ARG A 9 9.96 -0.62 8.48
CA ARG A 9 10.12 -2.01 8.06
C ARG A 9 9.18 -2.97 8.80
N CYS A 10 9.08 -2.82 10.13
CA CYS A 10 8.13 -3.59 10.94
C CYS A 10 6.69 -3.30 10.53
N ALA A 11 6.33 -2.02 10.37
CA ALA A 11 5.00 -1.59 9.94
C ALA A 11 4.60 -2.21 8.59
N TYR A 12 5.51 -2.25 7.62
CA TYR A 12 5.26 -2.87 6.32
C TYR A 12 4.99 -4.38 6.43
N ARG A 13 5.87 -5.11 7.14
CA ARG A 13 5.73 -6.56 7.33
C ARG A 13 4.45 -6.92 8.08
N GLU A 14 4.12 -6.16 9.12
CA GLU A 14 2.90 -6.35 9.91
C GLU A 14 1.63 -6.03 9.11
N ALA A 15 1.66 -5.02 8.22
CA ALA A 15 0.55 -4.74 7.31
C ALA A 15 0.32 -5.89 6.32
N CYS A 16 1.39 -6.41 5.70
CA CYS A 16 1.30 -7.59 4.83
C CYS A 16 0.80 -8.84 5.58
N ALA A 17 1.31 -9.10 6.78
CA ALA A 17 0.91 -10.27 7.57
C ALA A 17 -0.56 -10.20 8.02
N LEU A 18 -1.01 -9.02 8.47
CA LEU A 18 -2.41 -8.82 8.87
C LEU A 18 -3.37 -8.97 7.68
N GLU A 19 -2.97 -8.48 6.51
CA GLU A 19 -3.75 -8.64 5.29
C GLU A 19 -3.88 -10.13 4.88
N LEU A 20 -2.81 -10.92 4.99
CA LEU A 20 -2.84 -12.36 4.72
C LEU A 20 -3.69 -13.15 5.74
N ALA A 21 -3.80 -12.67 6.98
CA ALA A 21 -4.65 -13.30 8.00
C ALA A 21 -6.15 -13.13 7.70
N ALA A 22 -6.54 -12.08 6.96
CA ALA A 22 -7.92 -11.77 6.67
C ALA A 22 -8.52 -12.67 5.57
N LEU A 23 -9.80 -13.03 5.72
CA LEU A 23 -10.55 -13.72 4.67
C LEU A 23 -10.83 -12.74 3.51
N LYS A 24 -10.19 -12.98 2.37
CA LYS A 24 -10.28 -12.13 1.17
C LYS A 24 -10.73 -12.98 -0.03
N PRO A 25 -12.04 -13.06 -0.30
CA PRO A 25 -12.57 -13.90 -1.37
C PRO A 25 -11.85 -13.74 -2.71
N GLY A 26 -11.37 -14.85 -3.26
CA GLY A 26 -10.65 -14.92 -4.54
C GLY A 26 -9.14 -14.65 -4.46
N ASN A 27 -8.66 -14.03 -3.38
CA ASN A 27 -7.24 -13.74 -3.18
C ASN A 27 -6.58 -14.77 -2.23
N VAL A 28 -5.27 -14.67 -2.00
CA VAL A 28 -4.53 -15.57 -1.10
C VAL A 28 -4.73 -15.13 0.35
N HIS A 29 -5.07 -16.07 1.24
CA HIS A 29 -5.20 -15.82 2.67
C HIS A 29 -4.84 -17.08 3.49
N GLN A 30 -4.72 -16.96 4.81
CA GLN A 30 -4.25 -18.01 5.71
C GLN A 30 -4.98 -19.36 5.58
N GLU A 31 -6.28 -19.34 5.29
CA GLU A 31 -7.10 -20.55 5.16
C GLU A 31 -7.07 -21.15 3.73
N ALA A 32 -6.58 -20.41 2.72
CA ALA A 32 -6.51 -20.91 1.36
C ALA A 32 -5.52 -20.12 0.49
N GLY A 33 -4.57 -20.84 -0.10
CA GLY A 33 -3.76 -20.36 -1.22
C GLY A 33 -4.60 -20.09 -2.48
N GLY A 34 -3.94 -19.69 -3.56
CA GLY A 34 -4.63 -19.40 -4.81
C GLY A 34 -3.67 -18.98 -5.92
N HIS A 35 -4.07 -19.22 -7.17
CA HIS A 35 -3.35 -18.73 -8.36
C HIS A 35 -1.88 -19.17 -8.44
N GLY A 36 -1.58 -20.39 -7.97
CA GLY A 36 -0.22 -20.92 -7.92
C GLY A 36 0.68 -20.22 -6.91
N MET A 37 0.11 -19.53 -5.92
CA MET A 37 0.83 -18.84 -4.85
C MET A 37 0.34 -19.30 -3.47
N THR A 38 1.25 -19.27 -2.50
CA THR A 38 1.05 -19.66 -1.10
C THR A 38 1.21 -18.46 -0.18
N VAL A 39 0.72 -18.55 1.06
CA VAL A 39 0.93 -17.51 2.09
C VAL A 39 2.43 -17.28 2.33
N ASP A 40 3.23 -18.35 2.34
CA ASP A 40 4.68 -18.27 2.51
C ASP A 40 5.35 -17.48 1.38
N ASP A 41 4.90 -17.62 0.13
CA ASP A 41 5.40 -16.81 -0.98
C ASP A 41 5.21 -15.31 -0.68
N PHE A 42 4.06 -14.89 -0.15
CA PHE A 42 3.80 -13.48 0.18
C PHE A 42 4.60 -13.01 1.41
N LEU A 43 4.72 -13.83 2.46
CA LEU A 43 5.51 -13.49 3.65
C LEU A 43 7.00 -13.33 3.31
N LEU A 44 7.57 -14.28 2.54
CA LEU A 44 8.96 -14.19 2.06
C LEU A 44 9.17 -12.96 1.17
N SER A 45 8.18 -12.64 0.32
CA SER A 45 8.24 -11.46 -0.53
C SER A 45 8.23 -10.16 0.27
N ALA A 46 7.38 -10.07 1.31
CA ALA A 46 7.36 -8.92 2.21
C ALA A 46 8.69 -8.78 2.96
N ASP A 47 9.25 -9.88 3.47
CA ASP A 47 10.53 -9.88 4.19
C ASP A 47 11.71 -9.46 3.31
N ALA A 48 11.79 -10.01 2.10
CA ALA A 48 12.84 -9.71 1.14
C ALA A 48 12.78 -8.25 0.66
N SER A 49 11.58 -7.79 0.29
CA SER A 49 11.38 -6.45 -0.27
C SER A 49 11.47 -5.34 0.80
N ALA A 50 11.22 -5.64 2.09
CA ALA A 50 11.22 -4.64 3.15
C ALA A 50 12.58 -3.93 3.34
N TRP A 51 13.69 -4.58 2.98
CA TRP A 51 15.03 -4.01 3.08
C TRP A 51 15.28 -2.86 2.11
N PRO A 52 15.20 -3.07 0.77
CA PRO A 52 15.29 -1.97 -0.20
C PRO A 52 14.13 -0.99 -0.05
N LEU A 53 12.92 -1.45 0.27
CA LEU A 53 11.75 -0.59 0.47
C LEU A 53 11.97 0.48 1.54
N THR A 54 12.81 0.23 2.53
CA THR A 54 13.06 1.16 3.65
C THR A 54 14.46 1.79 3.64
N ASP A 55 15.21 1.64 2.55
CA ASP A 55 16.55 2.19 2.45
C ASP A 55 16.53 3.73 2.35
N PRO A 56 17.15 4.49 3.28
CA PRO A 56 17.06 5.95 3.28
C PRO A 56 17.92 6.61 2.20
N ASP A 57 18.85 5.88 1.60
CA ASP A 57 19.89 6.46 0.73
C ASP A 57 19.51 6.44 -0.76
N ILE A 58 18.32 5.94 -1.10
CA ILE A 58 17.84 5.80 -2.49
C ILE A 58 16.49 6.52 -2.73
N GLY A 59 16.27 6.91 -3.97
CA GLY A 59 15.02 7.51 -4.46
C GLY A 59 13.90 6.49 -4.68
N LEU A 60 12.73 6.96 -5.11
CA LEU A 60 11.53 6.12 -5.25
C LEU A 60 11.69 5.07 -6.36
N GLY A 61 12.17 5.44 -7.54
CA GLY A 61 12.31 4.50 -8.65
C GLY A 61 13.26 3.35 -8.32
N GLU A 62 14.43 3.67 -7.78
CA GLU A 62 15.41 2.66 -7.36
C GLU A 62 14.89 1.80 -6.20
N ARG A 63 14.17 2.41 -5.24
CA ARG A 63 13.49 1.69 -4.16
C ARG A 63 12.51 0.65 -4.70
N LEU A 64 11.69 1.01 -5.68
CA LEU A 64 10.74 0.10 -6.31
C LEU A 64 11.46 -1.02 -7.06
N TYR A 65 12.44 -0.69 -7.90
CA TYR A 65 13.21 -1.67 -8.67
C TYR A 65 13.91 -2.69 -7.78
N ARG A 66 14.67 -2.22 -6.77
CA ARG A 66 15.39 -3.11 -5.85
C ARG A 66 14.43 -3.96 -5.01
N SER A 67 13.27 -3.43 -4.64
CA SER A 67 12.24 -4.18 -3.90
C SER A 67 11.63 -5.29 -4.73
N VAL A 68 11.28 -5.03 -5.99
CA VAL A 68 10.80 -6.07 -6.91
C VAL A 68 11.89 -7.10 -7.20
N SER A 69 13.14 -6.66 -7.38
CA SER A 69 14.28 -7.56 -7.58
C SER A 69 14.51 -8.50 -6.39
N ALA A 70 14.37 -7.98 -5.16
CA ALA A 70 14.44 -8.79 -3.95
C ALA A 70 13.30 -9.82 -3.87
N THR A 71 12.06 -9.43 -4.18
CA THR A 71 10.93 -10.38 -4.31
C THR A 71 11.25 -11.47 -5.35
N ARG A 72 11.66 -11.08 -6.56
CA ARG A 72 11.98 -12.03 -7.64
C ARG A 72 13.07 -13.02 -7.24
N SER A 73 14.11 -12.55 -6.55
CA SER A 73 15.20 -13.39 -6.07
C SER A 73 14.75 -14.38 -4.99
N ALA A 74 13.79 -13.98 -4.14
CA ALA A 74 13.30 -14.81 -3.05
C ALA A 74 12.28 -15.87 -3.48
N VAL A 75 11.35 -15.54 -4.38
CA VAL A 75 10.20 -16.42 -4.70
C VAL A 75 10.00 -16.72 -6.20
N GLY A 76 10.84 -16.15 -7.07
CA GLY A 76 10.83 -16.39 -8.53
C GLY A 76 9.64 -15.80 -9.29
N ARG A 77 8.61 -15.29 -8.61
CA ARG A 77 7.35 -14.82 -9.20
C ARG A 77 6.92 -13.47 -8.63
N ASN A 78 5.93 -12.86 -9.27
CA ASN A 78 5.35 -11.60 -8.79
C ASN A 78 4.21 -11.87 -7.80
N THR A 79 4.44 -11.52 -6.55
CA THR A 79 3.49 -11.61 -5.44
C THR A 79 3.06 -10.24 -4.93
N ASN A 80 3.89 -9.19 -5.08
CA ASN A 80 3.71 -7.94 -4.35
C ASN A 80 4.03 -6.67 -5.16
N LEU A 81 4.05 -6.71 -6.50
CA LEU A 81 4.28 -5.49 -7.29
C LEU A 81 3.31 -4.35 -6.90
N GLY A 82 2.00 -4.64 -6.81
CA GLY A 82 1.02 -3.60 -6.50
C GLY A 82 1.17 -3.04 -5.09
N ILE A 83 1.38 -3.93 -4.10
CA ILE A 83 1.80 -3.57 -2.75
C ILE A 83 3.01 -2.63 -2.78
N LEU A 84 4.06 -2.96 -3.53
CA LEU A 84 5.29 -2.17 -3.59
C LEU A 84 5.08 -0.81 -4.24
N LEU A 85 4.30 -0.74 -5.32
CA LEU A 85 3.93 0.54 -5.95
C LEU A 85 3.17 1.44 -4.97
N LEU A 86 2.27 0.92 -4.14
CA LEU A 86 1.56 1.73 -3.16
C LEU A 86 2.40 2.05 -1.91
N CYS A 87 3.14 1.07 -1.38
CA CYS A 87 3.91 1.22 -0.13
C CYS A 87 5.24 1.93 -0.33
N GLY A 88 5.83 1.90 -1.52
CA GLY A 88 7.07 2.59 -1.88
C GLY A 88 7.08 4.08 -1.55
N PRO A 89 6.14 4.89 -2.07
CA PRO A 89 6.10 6.31 -1.79
C PRO A 89 5.73 6.62 -0.32
N LEU A 90 4.92 5.78 0.33
CA LEU A 90 4.64 5.88 1.77
C LEU A 90 5.90 5.62 2.62
N ALA A 91 6.68 4.61 2.27
CA ALA A 91 7.94 4.32 2.96
C ALA A 91 8.94 5.47 2.76
N GLN A 92 9.10 5.98 1.52
CA GLN A 92 9.93 7.15 1.21
C GLN A 92 9.53 8.36 2.07
N ALA A 93 8.23 8.62 2.19
CA ALA A 93 7.69 9.76 2.95
C ALA A 93 8.16 9.77 4.41
N VAL A 94 8.33 8.59 5.01
CA VAL A 94 8.78 8.45 6.39
C VAL A 94 10.30 8.38 6.50
N VAL A 95 10.97 7.58 5.67
CA VAL A 95 12.42 7.35 5.80
C VAL A 95 13.26 8.55 5.43
N ASP A 96 12.80 9.42 4.51
CA ASP A 96 13.53 10.61 4.09
C ASP A 96 13.53 11.68 5.20
N PRO A 97 14.70 12.02 5.77
CA PRO A 97 14.80 13.01 6.86
C PRO A 97 14.54 14.45 6.38
N ARG A 98 14.59 14.71 5.07
CA ARG A 98 14.39 16.05 4.49
C ARG A 98 12.91 16.43 4.37
N LEU A 99 12.01 15.47 4.58
CA LEU A 99 10.56 15.70 4.55
C LEU A 99 10.06 16.07 5.95
N SER A 100 9.02 16.90 5.99
CA SER A 100 8.34 17.35 7.21
C SER A 100 6.83 17.40 7.02
N GLY A 101 6.09 17.46 8.13
CA GLY A 101 4.62 17.46 8.11
C GLY A 101 4.03 16.07 8.34
N SER A 102 2.70 15.99 8.27
CA SER A 102 1.95 14.74 8.43
C SER A 102 2.34 13.74 7.35
N LEU A 103 2.00 12.45 7.54
CA LEU A 103 2.30 11.42 6.54
C LEU A 103 1.78 11.80 5.15
N ARG A 104 0.54 12.33 5.07
CA ARG A 104 -0.06 12.78 3.81
C ARG A 104 0.71 13.96 3.18
N GLN A 105 1.17 14.92 3.98
CA GLN A 105 1.98 16.05 3.48
C GLN A 105 3.35 15.60 2.99
N ARG A 106 3.98 14.64 3.68
CA ARG A 106 5.25 14.04 3.26
C ARG A 106 5.10 13.25 1.97
N LEU A 107 4.02 12.46 1.84
CA LEU A 107 3.70 11.74 0.61
C LEU A 107 3.54 12.69 -0.57
N LYS A 108 2.78 13.78 -0.40
CA LYS A 108 2.62 14.80 -1.44
C LYS A 108 3.98 15.34 -1.91
N GLN A 109 4.87 15.68 -0.97
CA GLN A 109 6.24 16.11 -1.30
C GLN A 109 7.06 15.03 -2.02
N VAL A 110 6.89 13.74 -1.70
CA VAL A 110 7.53 12.64 -2.45
C VAL A 110 7.07 12.66 -3.89
N LEU A 111 5.76 12.66 -4.12
CA LEU A 111 5.18 12.58 -5.45
C LEU A 111 5.53 13.80 -6.32
N GLU A 112 5.56 15.00 -5.73
CA GLU A 112 5.94 16.25 -6.42
C GLU A 112 7.44 16.34 -6.75
N ARG A 113 8.31 15.67 -5.99
CA ARG A 113 9.76 15.69 -6.18
C ARG A 113 10.27 14.58 -7.11
N CYS A 114 9.44 13.59 -7.41
CA CYS A 114 9.84 12.49 -8.28
C CYS A 114 10.15 12.99 -9.69
N ASP A 115 11.24 12.48 -10.27
CA ASP A 115 11.70 12.88 -11.59
C ASP A 115 11.69 11.70 -12.59
N ARG A 116 12.26 11.92 -13.78
CA ARG A 116 12.34 10.89 -14.82
C ARG A 116 13.19 9.68 -14.41
N ARG A 117 14.16 9.82 -13.51
CA ARG A 117 14.94 8.69 -13.00
C ARG A 117 14.07 7.80 -12.11
N ASP A 118 13.16 8.41 -11.34
CA ASP A 118 12.17 7.65 -10.58
C ASP A 118 11.23 6.86 -11.52
N THR A 119 10.79 7.47 -12.62
CA THR A 119 9.98 6.77 -13.65
C THR A 119 10.75 5.62 -14.29
N GLN A 120 12.05 5.79 -14.58
CA GLN A 120 12.89 4.72 -15.11
C GLN A 120 12.92 3.52 -14.18
N GLY A 121 13.20 3.73 -12.89
CA GLY A 121 13.20 2.65 -11.90
C GLY A 121 11.81 2.03 -11.71
N LEU A 122 10.75 2.82 -11.79
CA LEU A 122 9.36 2.33 -11.75
C LEU A 122 9.04 1.43 -12.96
N PHE A 123 9.41 1.84 -14.17
CA PHE A 123 9.18 1.04 -15.38
C PHE A 123 10.04 -0.24 -15.36
N GLU A 124 11.29 -0.15 -14.90
CA GLU A 124 12.16 -1.32 -14.69
C GLU A 124 11.56 -2.29 -13.67
N ALA A 125 11.01 -1.79 -12.56
CA ALA A 125 10.32 -2.60 -11.57
C ALA A 125 9.12 -3.32 -12.19
N ILE A 126 8.27 -2.62 -12.95
CA ILE A 126 7.09 -3.22 -13.60
C ILE A 126 7.51 -4.29 -14.63
N ARG A 127 8.50 -3.99 -15.48
CA ARG A 127 9.03 -4.95 -16.47
C ARG A 127 9.61 -6.19 -15.78
N LEU A 128 10.39 -6.00 -14.72
CA LEU A 128 10.99 -7.10 -13.96
C LEU A 128 9.91 -7.96 -13.27
N ALA A 129 8.87 -7.35 -12.73
CA ALA A 129 7.74 -8.08 -12.14
C ALA A 129 6.92 -8.84 -13.19
N ALA A 130 6.89 -8.37 -14.44
CA ALA A 130 6.13 -8.96 -15.55
C ALA A 130 4.67 -9.29 -15.17
N PRO A 131 3.86 -8.30 -14.73
CA PRO A 131 2.49 -8.54 -14.33
C PRO A 131 1.64 -9.03 -15.52
N ALA A 132 0.77 -10.00 -15.25
CA ALA A 132 -0.13 -10.55 -16.27
C ALA A 132 -1.08 -9.47 -16.83
N GLY A 133 -1.22 -9.45 -18.16
CA GLY A 133 -2.20 -8.62 -18.88
C GLY A 133 -1.86 -7.13 -18.99
N LEU A 134 -0.64 -6.69 -18.69
CA LEU A 134 -0.25 -5.26 -18.72
C LEU A 134 -0.59 -4.55 -20.05
N GLY A 135 -0.53 -5.27 -21.17
CA GLY A 135 -0.81 -4.74 -22.50
C GLY A 135 0.22 -3.69 -22.91
N SER A 136 -0.16 -2.87 -23.90
CA SER A 136 0.60 -1.69 -24.34
C SER A 136 -0.21 -0.40 -24.11
N ALA A 137 0.48 0.72 -23.99
CA ALA A 137 -0.10 2.07 -23.91
C ALA A 137 0.41 2.93 -25.07
N GLU A 138 -0.43 3.80 -25.61
CA GLU A 138 -0.03 4.71 -26.71
C GLU A 138 0.98 5.77 -26.23
N THR A 139 0.84 6.20 -24.98
CA THR A 139 1.70 7.21 -24.34
C THR A 139 2.34 6.65 -23.08
N HIS A 140 3.64 6.90 -22.93
CA HIS A 140 4.44 6.45 -21.77
C HIS A 140 4.32 4.94 -21.49
N ASP A 141 4.37 4.12 -22.55
CA ASP A 141 4.41 2.67 -22.42
C ASP A 141 5.59 2.23 -21.54
N VAL A 142 5.34 1.28 -20.64
CA VAL A 142 6.37 0.75 -19.74
C VAL A 142 7.52 0.04 -20.48
N ALA A 143 7.32 -0.40 -21.72
CA ALA A 143 8.35 -0.96 -22.60
C ALA A 143 9.08 0.12 -23.40
N GLY A 144 8.57 1.35 -23.43
CA GLY A 144 9.10 2.48 -24.18
C GLY A 144 10.11 3.35 -23.41
N PRO A 145 10.65 4.39 -24.07
CA PRO A 145 11.55 5.35 -23.45
C PRO A 145 10.83 6.23 -22.42
N VAL A 146 11.54 6.59 -21.36
CA VAL A 146 11.02 7.44 -20.28
C VAL A 146 11.14 8.92 -20.64
N SER A 147 10.00 9.59 -20.74
CA SER A 147 9.90 11.03 -21.00
C SER A 147 9.13 11.81 -19.93
N ALA A 148 8.47 11.11 -19.01
CA ALA A 148 7.55 11.67 -18.01
C ALA A 148 7.99 11.37 -16.57
N THR A 149 7.49 12.14 -15.62
CA THR A 149 7.53 11.86 -14.18
C THR A 149 6.60 10.69 -13.81
N PRO A 150 6.72 10.09 -12.61
CA PRO A 150 5.84 9.00 -12.21
C PRO A 150 4.37 9.40 -12.18
N LEU A 151 4.05 10.63 -11.75
CA LEU A 151 2.68 11.13 -11.71
C LEU A 151 2.08 11.29 -13.11
N GLU A 152 2.84 11.85 -14.06
CA GLU A 152 2.41 12.00 -15.45
C GLU A 152 2.17 10.64 -16.12
N ALA A 153 3.07 9.67 -15.87
CA ALA A 153 2.91 8.30 -16.37
C ALA A 153 1.68 7.61 -15.76
N MET A 154 1.49 7.72 -14.43
CA MET A 154 0.33 7.15 -13.74
C MET A 154 -0.98 7.82 -14.19
N ALA A 155 -0.97 9.11 -14.52
CA ALA A 155 -2.16 9.81 -15.00
C ALA A 155 -2.76 9.20 -16.27
N GLN A 156 -1.94 8.62 -17.17
CA GLN A 156 -2.42 7.93 -18.36
C GLN A 156 -3.18 6.62 -18.05
N ALA A 157 -2.89 5.99 -16.91
CA ALA A 157 -3.51 4.74 -16.50
C ALA A 157 -4.63 4.92 -15.46
N ALA A 158 -4.76 6.10 -14.84
CA ALA A 158 -5.62 6.35 -13.68
C ALA A 158 -7.12 6.08 -13.92
N GLN A 159 -7.61 6.09 -15.16
CA GLN A 159 -9.00 5.74 -15.47
C GLN A 159 -9.28 4.22 -15.41
N ARG A 160 -8.24 3.38 -15.58
CA ARG A 160 -8.37 1.93 -15.71
C ARG A 160 -7.58 1.13 -14.67
N ASP A 161 -6.65 1.77 -13.95
CA ASP A 161 -5.80 1.17 -12.94
C ASP A 161 -5.95 1.91 -11.60
N GLN A 162 -6.36 1.19 -10.56
CA GLN A 162 -6.65 1.82 -9.27
C GLN A 162 -5.38 2.22 -8.51
N ILE A 163 -4.23 1.59 -8.76
CA ILE A 163 -2.95 2.02 -8.17
C ILE A 163 -2.57 3.36 -8.77
N ALA A 164 -2.66 3.48 -10.09
CA ALA A 164 -2.43 4.73 -10.79
C ALA A 164 -3.41 5.84 -10.34
N TYR A 165 -4.68 5.49 -10.12
CA TYR A 165 -5.67 6.39 -9.53
C TYR A 165 -5.25 6.91 -8.15
N GLN A 166 -4.71 6.05 -7.27
CA GLN A 166 -4.21 6.49 -5.96
C GLN A 166 -3.04 7.47 -6.10
N TYR A 167 -2.11 7.24 -7.04
CA TYR A 167 -1.01 8.18 -7.29
C TYR A 167 -1.52 9.58 -7.67
N VAL A 168 -2.42 9.67 -8.65
CA VAL A 168 -3.00 10.94 -9.11
C VAL A 168 -3.83 11.62 -8.03
N GLY A 169 -4.60 10.84 -7.27
CA GLY A 169 -5.44 11.34 -6.19
C GLY A 169 -4.70 11.62 -4.88
N GLY A 170 -3.37 11.48 -4.84
CA GLY A 170 -2.59 11.65 -3.60
C GLY A 170 -3.05 10.71 -2.48
N PHE A 171 -3.47 9.50 -2.84
CA PHE A 171 -3.90 8.41 -1.97
C PHE A 171 -5.14 8.79 -1.13
N ALA A 172 -5.98 9.71 -1.63
CA ALA A 172 -7.14 10.23 -0.90
C ALA A 172 -8.07 9.12 -0.38
N ASP A 173 -8.35 8.09 -1.19
CA ASP A 173 -9.19 6.97 -0.75
C ASP A 173 -8.61 6.23 0.44
N LEU A 174 -7.29 6.07 0.49
CA LEU A 174 -6.60 5.32 1.53
C LEU A 174 -6.47 6.13 2.84
N PHE A 175 -6.23 7.44 2.74
CA PHE A 175 -6.15 8.35 3.90
C PHE A 175 -7.52 8.74 4.46
N GLU A 176 -8.55 8.75 3.64
CA GLU A 176 -9.87 9.23 4.06
C GLU A 176 -10.81 8.06 4.28
N ARG A 177 -11.28 7.42 3.22
CA ARG A 177 -12.27 6.35 3.33
C ARG A 177 -11.70 5.12 4.05
N GLY A 178 -10.52 4.67 3.64
CA GLY A 178 -9.87 3.48 4.21
C GLY A 178 -9.66 3.61 5.71
N GLN A 179 -9.11 4.74 6.16
CA GLN A 179 -8.91 4.98 7.59
C GLN A 179 -10.23 5.09 8.36
N ARG A 180 -11.22 5.86 7.86
CA ARG A 180 -12.54 5.97 8.52
C ARG A 180 -13.23 4.61 8.66
N LEU A 181 -13.14 3.76 7.63
CA LEU A 181 -13.75 2.44 7.66
C LEU A 181 -13.03 1.53 8.66
N LEU A 182 -11.69 1.49 8.65
CA LEU A 182 -10.92 0.73 9.63
C LEU A 182 -11.26 1.15 11.06
N ASP A 183 -11.34 2.45 11.36
CA ASP A 183 -11.73 2.94 12.69
C ASP A 183 -13.11 2.42 13.11
N ALA A 184 -14.09 2.53 12.21
CA ALA A 184 -15.44 2.07 12.49
C ALA A 184 -15.52 0.55 12.73
N LEU A 185 -14.77 -0.23 11.95
CA LEU A 185 -14.78 -1.70 12.05
C LEU A 185 -14.00 -2.21 13.24
N GLU A 186 -12.82 -1.65 13.51
CA GLU A 186 -12.01 -1.98 14.70
C GLU A 186 -12.77 -1.63 15.98
N HIS A 187 -13.42 -0.46 16.03
CA HIS A 187 -14.25 -0.10 17.18
C HIS A 187 -15.44 -1.05 17.37
N ARG A 188 -16.09 -1.46 16.28
CA ARG A 188 -17.28 -2.32 16.35
C ARG A 188 -16.95 -3.76 16.72
N TRP A 189 -15.92 -4.33 16.10
CA TRP A 189 -15.64 -5.76 16.19
C TRP A 189 -14.49 -6.11 17.12
N SER A 190 -13.63 -5.14 17.47
CA SER A 190 -12.41 -5.36 18.26
C SER A 190 -11.53 -6.51 17.72
N ASP A 191 -11.61 -6.75 16.41
CA ASP A 191 -10.89 -7.78 15.69
C ASP A 191 -10.26 -7.17 14.43
N PRO A 192 -8.94 -6.95 14.41
CA PRO A 192 -8.26 -6.34 13.27
C PRO A 192 -8.26 -7.24 12.03
N VAL A 193 -8.40 -8.55 12.17
CA VAL A 193 -8.46 -9.50 11.04
C VAL A 193 -9.80 -9.33 10.33
N TRP A 194 -10.90 -9.24 11.07
CA TRP A 194 -12.22 -8.95 10.50
C TRP A 194 -12.35 -7.53 9.96
N ALA A 195 -11.78 -6.53 10.65
CA ALA A 195 -11.75 -5.17 10.12
C ALA A 195 -11.01 -5.11 8.77
N THR A 196 -9.91 -5.86 8.64
CA THR A 196 -9.16 -5.99 7.38
C THR A 196 -9.98 -6.69 6.30
N ALA A 197 -10.69 -7.78 6.63
CA ALA A 197 -11.60 -8.44 5.69
C ALA A 197 -12.73 -7.51 5.21
N GLY A 198 -13.30 -6.70 6.12
CA GLY A 198 -14.31 -5.69 5.79
C GLY A 198 -13.76 -4.60 4.87
N LEU A 199 -12.53 -4.13 5.11
CA LEU A 199 -11.86 -3.16 4.25
C LEU A 199 -11.60 -3.73 2.84
N PHE A 200 -11.12 -4.97 2.74
CA PHE A 200 -10.95 -5.65 1.45
C PHE A 200 -12.26 -5.73 0.68
N MET A 201 -13.34 -6.16 1.34
CA MET A 201 -14.66 -6.26 0.71
C MET A 201 -15.19 -4.89 0.27
N ASP A 202 -14.94 -3.82 1.03
CA ASP A 202 -15.28 -2.45 0.61
C ASP A 202 -14.58 -2.05 -0.69
N PHE A 203 -13.27 -2.30 -0.80
CA PHE A 203 -12.55 -2.00 -2.03
C PHE A 203 -13.07 -2.84 -3.20
N LEU A 204 -13.33 -4.14 -2.99
CA LEU A 204 -13.80 -5.06 -4.02
C LEU A 204 -15.20 -4.69 -4.55
N ALA A 205 -16.07 -4.18 -3.68
CA ALA A 205 -17.45 -3.84 -4.03
C ALA A 205 -17.63 -2.39 -4.52
N ARG A 206 -16.59 -1.55 -4.52
CA ARG A 206 -16.71 -0.12 -4.85
C ARG A 206 -16.34 0.22 -6.29
N VAL A 207 -15.22 -0.33 -6.78
CA VAL A 207 -14.70 -0.07 -8.13
C VAL A 207 -14.22 -1.39 -8.72
N PRO A 208 -14.45 -1.68 -10.01
CA PRO A 208 -13.97 -2.92 -10.62
C PRO A 208 -12.46 -3.10 -10.40
N ASP A 209 -12.06 -4.26 -9.86
CA ASP A 209 -10.66 -4.55 -9.54
C ASP A 209 -9.81 -4.56 -10.81
N SER A 210 -8.78 -3.71 -10.87
CA SER A 210 -7.96 -3.55 -12.05
C SER A 210 -7.05 -4.76 -12.34
N HIS A 211 -6.73 -5.60 -11.36
CA HIS A 211 -6.02 -6.85 -11.61
C HIS A 211 -6.94 -7.85 -12.32
N ILE A 212 -8.20 -7.96 -11.87
CA ILE A 212 -9.21 -8.77 -12.57
C ILE A 212 -9.42 -8.23 -13.99
N ALA A 213 -9.66 -6.91 -14.13
CA ALA A 213 -9.92 -6.30 -15.43
C ALA A 213 -8.77 -6.52 -16.42
N ARG A 214 -7.53 -6.41 -15.93
CA ARG A 214 -6.31 -6.63 -16.72
C ARG A 214 -6.14 -8.08 -17.17
N LYS A 215 -6.52 -9.06 -16.35
CA LYS A 215 -6.30 -10.49 -16.64
C LYS A 215 -7.48 -11.14 -17.36
N LEU A 216 -8.71 -10.73 -17.04
CA LEU A 216 -9.95 -11.40 -17.43
C LEU A 216 -10.98 -10.47 -18.09
N GLY A 217 -10.67 -9.18 -18.25
CA GLY A 217 -11.54 -8.20 -18.90
C GLY A 217 -12.44 -7.40 -17.94
N PRO A 218 -12.86 -6.20 -18.35
CA PRO A 218 -13.63 -5.28 -17.50
C PRO A 218 -15.03 -5.81 -17.14
N GLU A 219 -15.62 -6.67 -17.97
CA GLU A 219 -16.92 -7.30 -17.73
C GLU A 219 -16.86 -8.26 -16.55
N VAL A 220 -15.80 -9.08 -16.47
CA VAL A 220 -15.57 -9.99 -15.34
C VAL A 220 -15.33 -9.20 -14.07
N ALA A 221 -14.51 -8.14 -14.13
CA ALA A 221 -14.27 -7.28 -12.97
C ALA A 221 -15.57 -6.61 -12.45
N ARG A 222 -16.45 -6.17 -13.37
CA ARG A 222 -17.76 -5.61 -13.01
C ARG A 222 -18.68 -6.67 -12.39
N SER A 223 -18.75 -7.86 -12.96
CA SER A 223 -19.55 -8.97 -12.41
C SER A 223 -19.11 -9.34 -10.99
N VAL A 224 -17.80 -9.36 -10.71
CA VAL A 224 -17.27 -9.63 -9.38
C VAL A 224 -17.68 -8.55 -8.39
N LEU A 225 -17.60 -7.27 -8.79
CA LEU A 225 -18.09 -6.15 -7.97
C LEU A 225 -19.57 -6.31 -7.62
N GLU A 226 -20.41 -6.60 -8.61
CA GLU A 226 -21.86 -6.78 -8.42
C GLU A 226 -22.18 -7.94 -7.48
N ARG A 227 -21.43 -9.05 -7.58
CA ARG A 227 -21.54 -10.21 -6.67
C ARG A 227 -21.03 -9.89 -5.26
N ALA A 228 -19.98 -9.08 -5.14
CA ALA A 228 -19.38 -8.69 -3.86
C ALA A 228 -20.23 -7.64 -3.10
N ALA A 229 -20.97 -6.79 -3.79
CA ALA A 229 -21.77 -5.72 -3.20
C ALA A 229 -22.77 -6.18 -2.11
N PRO A 230 -23.65 -7.18 -2.34
CA PRO A 230 -24.57 -7.64 -1.31
C PRO A 230 -23.85 -8.29 -0.12
N LEU A 231 -22.76 -9.04 -0.36
CA LEU A 231 -21.94 -9.66 0.70
C LEU A 231 -21.25 -8.59 1.55
N THR A 232 -20.72 -7.55 0.92
CA THR A 232 -20.09 -6.41 1.58
C THR A 232 -21.11 -5.66 2.43
N LYS A 233 -22.30 -5.38 1.89
CA LYS A 233 -23.37 -4.74 2.65
C LYS A 233 -23.78 -5.55 3.88
N ALA A 234 -23.90 -6.88 3.74
CA ALA A 234 -24.21 -7.77 4.86
C ALA A 234 -23.10 -7.76 5.91
N LEU A 235 -21.84 -7.92 5.49
CA LEU A 235 -20.68 -7.92 6.37
C LEU A 235 -20.56 -6.59 7.14
N LEU A 236 -20.53 -5.47 6.43
CA LEU A 236 -20.39 -4.14 7.05
C LEU A 236 -21.62 -3.73 7.88
N GLY A 237 -22.76 -4.40 7.72
CA GLY A 237 -23.96 -4.23 8.54
C GLY A 237 -24.02 -5.16 9.77
N ALA A 238 -23.15 -6.17 9.85
CA ALA A 238 -23.23 -7.18 10.89
C ALA A 238 -22.72 -6.66 12.25
N SER A 239 -23.44 -7.01 13.32
CA SER A 239 -22.95 -6.83 14.70
C SER A 239 -21.80 -7.79 15.00
N ARG A 240 -21.85 -9.01 14.45
CA ARG A 240 -20.83 -10.06 14.59
C ARG A 240 -20.41 -10.54 13.19
N PRO A 241 -19.17 -10.26 12.75
CA PRO A 241 -18.76 -10.53 11.38
C PRO A 241 -18.63 -12.04 11.10
N GLU A 242 -18.46 -12.87 12.13
CA GLU A 242 -18.33 -14.33 11.99
C GLU A 242 -19.58 -14.98 11.37
N GLY A 243 -20.75 -14.37 11.54
CA GLY A 243 -21.99 -14.82 10.91
C GLY A 243 -21.94 -14.80 9.38
N CYS A 244 -21.06 -13.96 8.79
CA CYS A 244 -20.87 -13.86 7.34
C CYS A 244 -19.82 -14.85 6.80
N ARG A 245 -19.08 -15.55 7.67
CA ARG A 245 -17.93 -16.38 7.28
C ARG A 245 -18.28 -17.43 6.22
N ALA A 246 -19.37 -18.16 6.41
CA ALA A 246 -19.75 -19.26 5.50
C ALA A 246 -19.99 -18.76 4.07
N GLU A 247 -20.69 -17.64 3.91
CA GLU A 247 -20.98 -17.06 2.59
C GLU A 247 -19.75 -16.41 1.96
N LEU A 248 -18.87 -15.78 2.76
CA LEU A 248 -17.60 -15.27 2.26
C LEU A 248 -16.67 -16.40 1.79
N GLN A 249 -16.61 -17.53 2.52
CA GLN A 249 -15.84 -18.70 2.11
C GLN A 249 -16.44 -19.39 0.87
N ARG A 250 -17.78 -19.37 0.72
CA ARG A 250 -18.44 -19.84 -0.52
C ARG A 250 -18.02 -18.96 -1.70
N PHE A 251 -18.06 -17.64 -1.52
CA PHE A 251 -17.64 -16.69 -2.55
C PHE A 251 -16.15 -16.83 -2.88
N ASP A 252 -15.29 -17.02 -1.88
CA ASP A 252 -13.86 -17.28 -2.07
C ASP A 252 -13.61 -18.48 -2.98
N ARG A 253 -14.22 -19.62 -2.66
CA ARG A 253 -14.09 -20.84 -3.45
C ARG A 253 -14.61 -20.67 -4.88
N ALA A 254 -15.72 -19.95 -5.05
CA ALA A 254 -16.27 -19.69 -6.38
C ALA A 254 -15.31 -18.87 -7.24
N LEU A 255 -14.79 -17.75 -6.72
CA LEU A 255 -13.82 -16.92 -7.44
C LEU A 255 -12.53 -17.69 -7.77
N LYS A 256 -12.01 -18.50 -6.83
CA LYS A 256 -10.81 -19.33 -7.07
C LYS A 256 -11.05 -20.40 -8.13
N ALA A 257 -12.21 -21.06 -8.12
CA ALA A 257 -12.58 -22.04 -9.15
C ALA A 257 -12.70 -21.40 -10.54
N GLU A 258 -13.14 -20.14 -10.61
CA GLU A 258 -13.22 -19.33 -11.83
C GLU A 258 -11.84 -18.73 -12.23
N GLY A 259 -10.78 -18.95 -11.44
CA GLY A 259 -9.45 -18.37 -11.70
C GLY A 259 -9.35 -16.85 -11.49
N ILE A 260 -10.31 -16.27 -10.75
CA ILE A 260 -10.44 -14.84 -10.48
C ILE A 260 -9.61 -14.46 -9.25
N ASN A 261 -8.80 -13.42 -9.38
CA ASN A 261 -7.95 -12.87 -8.32
C ASN A 261 -8.17 -11.37 -8.14
N PRO A 262 -8.89 -10.92 -7.09
CA PRO A 262 -9.01 -9.50 -6.75
C PRO A 262 -7.73 -8.95 -6.08
N GLY A 263 -6.64 -8.93 -6.84
CA GLY A 263 -5.33 -8.56 -6.29
C GLY A 263 -5.17 -7.06 -6.05
N THR A 264 -5.83 -6.19 -6.82
CA THR A 264 -5.74 -4.76 -6.58
C THR A 264 -6.46 -4.36 -5.29
N SER A 265 -7.61 -4.96 -4.99
CA SER A 265 -8.30 -4.76 -3.70
C SER A 265 -7.42 -5.21 -2.51
N ALA A 266 -6.67 -6.30 -2.68
CA ALA A 266 -5.67 -6.74 -1.70
C ALA A 266 -4.51 -5.72 -1.55
N ASP A 267 -3.93 -5.25 -2.65
CA ASP A 267 -2.86 -4.24 -2.65
C ASP A 267 -3.28 -2.95 -1.91
N LEU A 268 -4.49 -2.45 -2.19
CA LEU A 268 -5.06 -1.27 -1.53
C LEU A 268 -5.29 -1.50 -0.04
N THR A 269 -5.71 -2.71 0.34
CA THR A 269 -5.89 -3.11 1.75
C THR A 269 -4.56 -3.06 2.50
N VAL A 270 -3.49 -3.63 1.94
CA VAL A 270 -2.14 -3.55 2.54
C VAL A 270 -1.70 -2.10 2.69
N ALA A 271 -1.90 -1.27 1.68
CA ALA A 271 -1.51 0.13 1.73
C ALA A 271 -2.26 0.93 2.81
N SER A 272 -3.57 0.69 2.99
CA SER A 272 -4.36 1.30 4.07
C SER A 272 -3.88 0.87 5.46
N LEU A 273 -3.57 -0.42 5.65
CA LEU A 273 -3.00 -0.93 6.90
C LEU A 273 -1.59 -0.38 7.15
N PHE A 274 -0.80 -0.18 6.10
CA PHE A 274 0.52 0.39 6.21
C PHE A 274 0.44 1.86 6.63
N ILE A 275 -0.45 2.66 6.04
CA ILE A 275 -0.75 4.03 6.49
C ILE A 275 -1.10 4.05 7.98
N ARG A 276 -2.04 3.20 8.41
CA ARG A 276 -2.45 3.07 9.82
C ARG A 276 -1.26 2.88 10.76
N ARG A 277 -0.30 2.04 10.37
CA ARG A 277 0.91 1.75 11.17
C ARG A 277 1.98 2.85 11.08
N LEU A 278 1.99 3.63 10.01
CA LEU A 278 2.95 4.73 9.82
C LEU A 278 2.53 6.02 10.52
N GLU A 279 1.23 6.28 10.70
CA GLU A 279 0.74 7.52 11.34
C GLU A 279 1.38 7.78 12.72
N PRO A 280 1.44 6.81 13.66
CA PRO A 280 2.13 7.01 14.95
C PRO A 280 3.64 7.25 14.78
N VAL A 281 4.27 6.60 13.79
CA VAL A 281 5.69 6.80 13.49
C VAL A 281 5.95 8.23 13.04
N CYS A 282 5.10 8.76 12.15
CA CYS A 282 5.19 10.14 11.68
C CYS A 282 4.93 11.16 12.78
N ALA A 283 3.89 10.98 13.59
CA ALA A 283 3.54 11.90 14.68
C ALA A 283 4.68 12.06 15.70
N GLU A 284 5.34 10.97 16.07
CA GLU A 284 6.52 11.02 16.97
C GLU A 284 7.71 11.75 16.35
N LEU A 285 7.94 11.59 15.04
CA LEU A 285 9.00 12.30 14.32
C LEU A 285 8.72 13.81 14.29
N GLU A 286 7.47 14.22 14.14
CA GLU A 286 7.07 15.63 14.21
C GLU A 286 7.25 16.22 15.60
N ALA A 287 6.80 15.50 16.64
CA ALA A 287 6.96 15.92 18.03
C ALA A 287 8.43 16.12 18.39
N THR A 288 9.31 15.19 17.97
CA THR A 288 10.76 15.29 18.18
C THR A 288 11.37 16.47 17.44
N ALA A 289 10.97 16.70 16.17
CA ALA A 289 11.45 17.83 15.39
C ALA A 289 10.99 19.18 15.94
N GLY A 290 9.79 19.24 16.52
CA GLY A 290 9.27 20.41 17.23
C GLY A 290 10.05 20.70 18.52
N ALA A 291 10.32 19.68 19.34
CA ALA A 291 11.07 19.82 20.59
C ALA A 291 12.52 20.34 20.36
N CYS A 292 13.21 19.87 19.32
CA CYS A 292 14.54 20.39 18.96
C CYS A 292 14.52 21.85 18.51
N ARG A 293 13.41 22.35 17.93
CA ARG A 293 13.27 23.76 17.51
C ARG A 293 13.00 24.72 18.68
N TYR A 294 12.55 24.21 19.83
CA TYR A 294 12.17 24.99 21.01
C TYR A 294 13.17 24.92 22.18
N SER A 295 14.41 24.46 21.96
CA SER A 295 15.46 24.57 22.98
C SER A 295 16.01 26.02 22.99
N PRO A 296 15.77 26.83 24.04
CA PRO A 296 16.40 28.14 24.15
C PRO A 296 17.89 27.93 24.34
N SER A 297 18.72 28.66 23.60
CA SER A 297 20.14 28.74 23.89
C SER A 297 20.33 29.30 25.30
N LEU A 298 20.75 28.47 26.26
CA LEU A 298 21.37 28.95 27.48
C LEU A 298 22.75 29.50 27.11
N ALA A 299 22.79 30.75 26.66
CA ALA A 299 24.01 31.49 26.39
C ALA A 299 23.93 32.86 27.09
N GLY A 300 24.74 33.01 28.13
CA GLY A 300 25.29 34.27 28.67
C GLY A 300 24.25 35.31 29.16
N GLY A 301 24.07 35.54 30.45
CA GLY A 301 25.11 35.96 31.39
C GLY A 301 25.21 37.49 31.41
N HIS A 302 24.60 38.14 32.41
CA HIS A 302 25.08 39.37 33.05
C HIS A 302 24.30 39.60 34.35
N ALA A 303 24.93 39.29 35.48
CA ALA A 303 24.52 39.80 36.78
C ALA A 303 25.18 41.18 36.97
N PRO A 304 24.44 42.25 37.30
CA PRO A 304 25.06 43.53 37.62
C PRO A 304 25.68 43.47 39.01
N ARG A 305 26.97 43.80 39.08
CA ARG A 305 27.71 44.08 40.32
C ARG A 305 27.12 45.33 40.98
N ALA A 306 26.74 45.22 42.25
CA ALA A 306 26.56 46.36 43.13
C ALA A 306 27.92 46.93 43.54
N ILE A 307 28.14 48.22 43.32
CA ILE A 307 29.18 49.02 43.96
C ILE A 307 28.47 50.25 44.54
N LEU A 308 28.55 50.36 45.87
CA LEU A 308 28.19 51.47 46.78
C LEU A 308 26.71 51.84 46.88
#